data_AF-A0A962QVE7-F1
#
_entry.id   AF-A0A962QVE7-F1
#
_cell.length_a   1.000
_cell.length_b   1.000
_cell.length_c   1.000
_cell.angle_alpha   90.00
_cell.angle_beta   90.00
_cell.angle_gamma   90.00
#
_symmetry.space_group_name_H-M   'P 1'
#
loop_
_entity.id
_entity.type
_entity.pdbx_description
1 polymer ?
#
loop_
_entity_poly.entity_id
_entity_poly.type
_entity_poly.pdbx_seq_one_letter_code
_entity_poly.pdbx_strand_id
1 'polypeptide(L)'
;MADRLPGFIPEELRQLARFVPRRGWDVIDWKPMLGSLRVVSWRYVSRRGVDQLAAITGDVAAPVRIAKTLSETVPLGDVDEPDALAASGDDILRLYFSQWLVPEGMFIDLRTARFGVDEAGLVFAPNGLWLELRPGFREGMLALYRSFYSSDEQAFDSALRRMGMLQAGLEESAVEELKQLLHRHFGIDQSAQHFSIDSFKASFDELFGFFVAHDYKLHSDFVYVGFYLITLYLTLEQLGQAHNVREICAQVLL
;
A
#
# COMPACT_ATOMS: atom_id res chain seq x y z
N MET A 1 -16.71 -15.43 3.61
CA MET A 1 -17.24 -14.07 3.34
C MET A 1 -16.58 -13.38 2.16
N ALA A 2 -15.39 -13.79 1.69
CA ALA A 2 -14.87 -13.36 0.38
C ALA A 2 -15.85 -13.66 -0.79
N ASP A 3 -16.62 -14.75 -0.69
CA ASP A 3 -17.69 -15.09 -1.65
C ASP A 3 -18.99 -14.28 -1.49
N ARG A 4 -19.03 -13.26 -0.61
CA ARG A 4 -20.19 -12.38 -0.40
C ARG A 4 -19.97 -10.96 -0.91
N LEU A 5 -18.90 -10.71 -1.65
CA LEU A 5 -18.72 -9.41 -2.29
C LEU A 5 -19.75 -9.22 -3.40
N PRO A 6 -20.47 -8.08 -3.44
CA PRO A 6 -21.44 -7.80 -4.48
C PRO A 6 -20.86 -7.99 -5.89
N GLY A 7 -21.66 -8.55 -6.81
CA GLY A 7 -21.21 -8.86 -8.17
C GLY A 7 -20.76 -7.66 -9.01
N PHE A 8 -21.06 -6.43 -8.57
CA PHE A 8 -20.56 -5.21 -9.24
C PHE A 8 -19.08 -4.92 -8.96
N ILE A 9 -18.45 -5.62 -8.01
CA ILE A 9 -17.05 -5.42 -7.64
C ILE A 9 -16.15 -6.11 -8.69
N PRO A 10 -15.15 -5.41 -9.26
CA PRO A 10 -14.15 -5.98 -10.17
C PRO A 10 -13.49 -7.24 -9.61
N GLU A 11 -13.07 -8.16 -10.48
CA GLU A 11 -12.40 -9.40 -10.07
C GLU A 11 -11.10 -9.10 -9.32
N GLU A 12 -10.38 -8.05 -9.73
CA GLU A 12 -9.14 -7.57 -9.14
C GLU A 12 -9.33 -7.21 -7.66
N LEU A 13 -10.40 -6.48 -7.34
CA LEU A 13 -10.75 -6.15 -5.96
C LEU A 13 -11.22 -7.38 -5.17
N ARG A 14 -11.95 -8.30 -5.82
CA ARG A 14 -12.38 -9.55 -5.18
C ARG A 14 -11.18 -10.45 -4.84
N GLN A 15 -10.16 -10.50 -5.69
CA GLN A 15 -8.92 -11.20 -5.42
C GLN A 15 -8.23 -10.62 -4.19
N LEU A 16 -8.09 -9.29 -4.11
CA LEU A 16 -7.46 -8.61 -2.97
C LEU A 16 -8.23 -8.84 -1.66
N ALA A 17 -9.56 -8.86 -1.70
CA ALA A 17 -10.37 -9.13 -0.53
C ALA A 17 -10.18 -10.53 0.07
N ARG A 18 -9.70 -11.51 -0.72
CA ARG A 18 -9.37 -12.86 -0.19
C ARG A 18 -8.16 -12.86 0.74
N PHE A 19 -7.33 -11.82 0.67
CA PHE A 19 -6.16 -11.65 1.55
C PHE A 19 -6.52 -11.02 2.89
N VAL A 20 -7.71 -10.41 3.03
CA VAL A 20 -8.15 -9.86 4.31
C VAL A 20 -8.59 -11.01 5.22
N PRO A 21 -7.94 -11.21 6.37
CA PRO A 21 -8.29 -12.28 7.28
C PRO A 21 -9.73 -12.18 7.75
N ARG A 22 -10.35 -13.33 8.08
CA ARG A 22 -11.75 -13.37 8.51
C ARG A 22 -12.03 -12.41 9.67
N ARG A 23 -11.13 -12.35 10.65
CA ARG A 23 -11.24 -11.46 11.82
C ARG A 23 -11.02 -9.99 11.47
N GLY A 24 -10.24 -9.67 10.44
CA GLY A 24 -10.06 -8.30 9.96
C GLY A 24 -11.39 -7.65 9.56
N TRP A 25 -12.30 -8.43 8.97
CA TRP A 25 -13.65 -7.96 8.61
C TRP A 25 -14.49 -7.53 9.82
N ASP A 26 -14.23 -8.07 11.01
CA ASP A 26 -14.98 -7.72 12.22
C ASP A 26 -14.55 -6.36 12.81
N VAL A 27 -13.35 -5.89 12.44
CA VAL A 27 -12.73 -4.64 12.92
C VAL A 27 -13.04 -3.46 12.01
N ILE A 28 -13.45 -3.69 10.76
CA ILE A 28 -13.62 -2.63 9.77
C ILE A 28 -15.04 -2.05 9.82
N ASP A 29 -15.17 -0.73 9.74
CA ASP A 29 -16.47 -0.11 9.46
C ASP A 29 -16.89 -0.35 8.00
N TRP A 30 -17.87 -1.23 7.81
CA TRP A 30 -18.31 -1.71 6.50
C TRP A 30 -19.18 -0.69 5.75
N LYS A 31 -19.87 0.23 6.44
CA LYS A 31 -20.80 1.16 5.78
C LYS A 31 -20.06 2.14 4.87
N PRO A 32 -18.98 2.82 5.31
CA PRO A 32 -18.14 3.65 4.43
C PRO A 32 -17.51 2.85 3.29
N MET A 33 -17.10 1.61 3.57
CA MET A 33 -16.43 0.74 2.60
C MET A 33 -17.31 0.41 1.38
N LEU A 34 -18.61 0.12 1.57
CA LEU A 34 -19.49 -0.20 0.44
C LEU A 34 -19.69 0.97 -0.53
N GLY A 35 -19.82 2.19 0.00
CA GLY A 35 -19.93 3.40 -0.81
C GLY A 35 -18.65 3.63 -1.63
N SER A 36 -17.50 3.51 -0.97
CA SER A 36 -16.20 3.62 -1.60
C SER A 36 -15.97 2.55 -2.68
N LEU A 37 -16.25 1.27 -2.39
CA LEU A 37 -16.11 0.17 -3.34
C LEU A 37 -16.92 0.40 -4.61
N ARG A 38 -18.12 0.98 -4.51
CA ARG A 38 -18.93 1.33 -5.69
C ARG A 38 -18.26 2.40 -6.55
N VAL A 39 -17.70 3.43 -5.93
CA VAL A 39 -16.98 4.50 -6.64
C VAL A 39 -15.73 3.94 -7.33
N VAL A 40 -14.96 3.11 -6.63
CA VAL A 40 -13.76 2.46 -7.18
C VAL A 40 -14.12 1.52 -8.33
N SER A 41 -15.17 0.72 -8.17
CA SER A 41 -15.67 -0.17 -9.24
C SER A 41 -16.06 0.62 -10.49
N TRP A 42 -16.74 1.76 -10.31
CA TRP A 42 -17.10 2.64 -11.42
C TRP A 42 -15.88 3.28 -12.08
N ARG A 43 -14.91 3.78 -11.31
CA ARG A 43 -13.64 4.33 -11.81
C ARG A 43 -12.85 3.26 -12.58
N TYR A 44 -12.83 2.03 -12.09
CA TYR A 44 -12.19 0.89 -12.74
C TYR A 44 -12.74 0.65 -14.14
N VAL A 45 -14.06 0.50 -14.27
CA VAL A 45 -14.73 0.22 -15.54
C VAL A 45 -14.66 1.41 -16.50
N SER A 46 -14.84 2.63 -16.00
CA SER A 46 -14.87 3.83 -16.84
C SER A 46 -13.50 4.42 -17.16
N ARG A 47 -12.43 3.96 -16.48
CA ARG A 47 -11.10 4.60 -16.44
C ARG A 47 -11.14 6.09 -16.09
N ARG A 48 -12.21 6.56 -15.43
CA ARG A 48 -12.39 7.97 -15.09
C ARG A 48 -11.28 8.42 -14.13
N GLY A 49 -10.63 9.52 -14.49
CA GLY A 49 -9.58 10.16 -13.68
C GLY A 49 -8.18 9.54 -13.83
N VAL A 50 -8.02 8.43 -14.56
CA VAL A 50 -6.71 7.76 -14.72
C VAL A 50 -5.69 8.68 -15.37
N ASP A 51 -6.02 9.30 -16.50
CA ASP A 51 -5.07 10.17 -17.23
C ASP A 51 -4.68 11.40 -16.40
N GLN A 52 -5.62 11.97 -15.66
CA GLN A 52 -5.34 13.11 -14.77
C GLN A 52 -4.43 12.72 -13.61
N LEU A 53 -4.75 11.62 -12.92
CA LEU A 53 -3.96 11.15 -11.80
C LEU A 53 -2.57 10.69 -12.25
N ALA A 54 -2.47 10.01 -13.40
CA ALA A 54 -1.21 9.59 -14.00
C ALA A 54 -0.27 10.77 -14.27
N ALA A 55 -0.79 11.90 -14.75
CA ALA A 55 0.02 13.11 -14.95
C ALA A 55 0.58 13.63 -13.61
N ILE A 56 -0.27 13.79 -12.60
CA ILE A 56 0.13 14.31 -11.29
C ILE A 56 1.11 13.36 -10.59
N THR A 57 0.86 12.05 -10.64
CA THR A 57 1.76 11.05 -10.06
C THR A 57 3.11 11.03 -10.80
N GLY A 58 3.10 11.23 -12.12
CA GLY A 58 4.33 11.26 -12.93
C GLY A 58 5.30 12.36 -12.51
N ASP A 59 4.78 13.50 -12.03
CA ASP A 59 5.60 14.63 -11.58
C ASP A 59 6.39 14.33 -10.28
N VAL A 60 5.93 13.36 -9.47
CA VAL A 60 6.53 13.03 -8.17
C VAL A 60 7.14 11.62 -8.11
N ALA A 61 6.88 10.76 -9.10
CA ALA A 61 7.27 9.36 -9.10
C ALA A 61 8.53 9.06 -9.93
N ALA A 62 9.31 10.09 -10.29
CA ALA A 62 10.59 9.88 -10.97
C ALA A 62 11.50 8.92 -10.16
N PRO A 63 12.21 7.98 -10.81
CA PRO A 63 12.41 7.86 -12.26
C PRO A 63 11.33 7.06 -13.01
N VAL A 64 10.28 6.57 -12.35
CA VAL A 64 9.26 5.72 -12.98
C VAL A 64 8.45 6.50 -14.01
N ARG A 65 8.43 6.00 -15.25
CA ARG A 65 7.60 6.60 -16.31
C ARG A 65 6.20 6.03 -16.28
N ILE A 66 5.20 6.92 -16.31
CA ILE A 66 3.79 6.53 -16.38
C ILE A 66 3.30 6.58 -17.81
N ALA A 67 2.85 5.44 -18.34
CA ALA A 67 2.37 5.29 -19.71
C ALA A 67 0.92 4.82 -19.76
N LYS A 68 0.26 5.01 -20.91
CA LYS A 68 -1.11 4.52 -21.12
C LYS A 68 -1.16 3.01 -21.40
N THR A 69 -0.08 2.47 -21.95
CA THR A 69 0.05 1.08 -22.40
C THR A 69 1.51 0.62 -22.26
N LEU A 70 1.72 -0.70 -22.28
CA LEU A 70 3.01 -1.39 -22.19
C LEU A 70 3.41 -2.05 -23.53
N SER A 71 2.81 -1.63 -24.65
CA SER A 71 2.98 -2.32 -25.93
C SER A 71 4.40 -2.27 -26.50
N GLU A 72 5.24 -1.34 -26.03
CA GLU A 72 6.61 -1.12 -26.48
C GLU A 72 7.65 -1.48 -25.41
N THR A 73 7.24 -2.21 -24.38
CA THR A 73 8.11 -2.61 -23.25
C THR A 73 8.19 -4.13 -23.13
N VAL A 74 9.26 -4.60 -22.50
CA VAL A 74 9.34 -6.00 -22.04
C VAL A 74 8.49 -6.11 -20.77
N PRO A 75 7.51 -7.03 -20.68
CA PRO A 75 6.75 -7.22 -19.45
C PRO A 75 7.69 -7.52 -18.29
N LEU A 76 7.45 -6.90 -17.12
CA LEU A 76 8.36 -7.08 -15.97
C LEU A 76 8.48 -8.55 -15.53
N GLY A 77 7.41 -9.34 -15.71
CA GLY A 77 7.43 -10.78 -15.41
C GLY A 77 8.29 -11.63 -16.34
N ASP A 78 8.75 -11.07 -17.46
CA ASP A 78 9.61 -11.73 -18.45
C ASP A 78 11.08 -11.25 -18.36
N VAL A 79 11.41 -10.42 -17.36
CA VAL A 79 12.77 -9.95 -17.10
C VAL A 79 13.48 -10.94 -16.18
N ASP A 80 14.63 -11.47 -16.61
CA ASP A 80 15.39 -12.45 -15.83
C ASP A 80 16.70 -11.88 -15.23
N GLU A 81 17.15 -10.71 -15.67
CA GLU A 81 18.43 -10.13 -15.26
C GLU A 81 18.34 -9.60 -13.81
N PRO A 82 19.14 -10.13 -12.85
CA PRO A 82 19.01 -9.79 -11.43
C PRO A 82 19.17 -8.29 -11.13
N ASP A 83 20.12 -7.63 -11.79
CA ASP A 83 20.36 -6.19 -11.59
C ASP A 83 19.17 -5.35 -12.09
N ALA A 84 18.54 -5.76 -13.20
CA ALA A 84 17.36 -5.10 -13.73
C ALA A 84 16.13 -5.33 -12.83
N LEU A 85 15.99 -6.53 -12.26
CA LEU A 85 14.95 -6.85 -11.27
C LEU A 85 15.12 -6.04 -9.98
N ALA A 86 16.36 -5.89 -9.51
CA ALA A 86 16.67 -5.11 -8.31
C ALA A 86 16.35 -3.63 -8.53
N ALA A 87 16.82 -3.05 -9.64
CA ALA A 87 16.52 -1.67 -10.01
C ALA A 87 15.01 -1.44 -10.17
N SER A 88 14.30 -2.38 -10.80
CA SER A 88 12.83 -2.30 -10.95
C SER A 88 12.12 -2.35 -9.60
N GLY A 89 12.53 -3.21 -8.67
CA GLY A 89 11.93 -3.29 -7.35
C GLY A 89 12.15 -2.02 -6.52
N ASP A 90 13.35 -1.42 -6.60
CA ASP A 90 13.63 -0.12 -5.98
C ASP A 90 12.73 0.98 -6.55
N ASP A 91 12.54 1.00 -7.86
CA ASP A 91 11.68 1.97 -8.55
C ASP A 91 10.20 1.78 -8.24
N ILE A 92 9.73 0.54 -8.07
CA ILE A 92 8.37 0.23 -7.58
C ILE A 92 8.20 0.74 -6.15
N LEU A 93 9.21 0.60 -5.28
CA LEU A 93 9.19 1.18 -3.94
C LEU A 93 9.18 2.72 -3.98
N ARG A 94 9.93 3.35 -4.89
CA ARG A 94 9.86 4.81 -5.10
C ARG A 94 8.46 5.24 -5.52
N LEU A 95 7.88 4.60 -6.53
CA LEU A 95 6.49 4.82 -6.92
C LEU A 95 5.55 4.63 -5.72
N TYR A 96 5.76 3.58 -4.93
CA TYR A 96 4.94 3.29 -3.76
C TYR A 96 4.90 4.48 -2.79
N PHE A 97 6.08 5.01 -2.45
CA PHE A 97 6.21 6.12 -1.52
C PHE A 97 5.74 7.45 -2.12
N SER A 98 6.07 7.74 -3.38
CA SER A 98 5.73 9.00 -4.05
C SER A 98 4.23 9.23 -4.14
N GLN A 99 3.43 8.17 -4.31
CA GLN A 99 1.96 8.30 -4.38
C GLN A 99 1.33 8.86 -3.09
N TRP A 100 1.99 8.74 -1.92
CA TRP A 100 1.50 9.37 -0.69
C TRP A 100 1.54 10.89 -0.74
N LEU A 101 2.45 11.45 -1.56
CA LEU A 101 2.60 12.90 -1.75
C LEU A 101 1.46 13.49 -2.58
N VAL A 102 0.70 12.68 -3.32
CA VAL A 102 -0.39 13.09 -4.21
C VAL A 102 -1.73 13.10 -3.46
N PRO A 103 -2.30 14.28 -3.12
CA PRO A 103 -3.57 14.34 -2.40
C PRO A 103 -4.77 13.84 -3.20
N GLU A 104 -4.72 13.93 -4.53
CA GLU A 104 -5.81 13.59 -5.45
C GLU A 104 -6.08 12.08 -5.53
N GLY A 105 -5.09 11.26 -5.18
CA GLY A 105 -5.28 9.82 -5.06
C GLY A 105 -4.03 8.99 -5.33
N MET A 106 -4.23 7.67 -5.32
CA MET A 106 -3.19 6.67 -5.52
C MET A 106 -3.72 5.47 -6.30
N PHE A 107 -2.93 5.00 -7.25
CA PHE A 107 -3.11 3.71 -7.92
C PHE A 107 -2.67 2.60 -6.96
N ILE A 108 -3.59 1.70 -6.64
CA ILE A 108 -3.34 0.64 -5.64
C ILE A 108 -3.06 -0.72 -6.28
N ASP A 109 -3.05 -0.81 -7.61
CA ASP A 109 -2.69 -2.03 -8.32
C ASP A 109 -1.23 -1.97 -8.76
N LEU A 110 -0.34 -2.48 -7.92
CA LEU A 110 1.08 -2.59 -8.21
C LEU A 110 1.48 -4.02 -8.63
N ARG A 111 0.56 -4.83 -9.18
CA ARG A 111 0.92 -6.17 -9.68
C ARG A 111 1.82 -6.07 -10.91
N THR A 112 2.72 -7.04 -11.10
CA THR A 112 3.67 -7.12 -12.24
C THR A 112 3.04 -6.89 -13.61
N ALA A 113 1.79 -7.31 -13.81
CA ALA A 113 1.03 -7.05 -15.04
C ALA A 113 0.83 -5.56 -15.38
N ARG A 114 1.12 -4.63 -14.47
CA ARG A 114 1.06 -3.18 -14.66
C ARG A 114 2.42 -2.56 -14.98
N PHE A 115 3.48 -3.36 -15.04
CA PHE A 115 4.83 -2.90 -15.27
C PHE A 115 5.45 -3.53 -16.51
N GLY A 116 6.29 -2.74 -17.17
CA GLY A 116 7.25 -3.23 -18.14
C GLY A 116 8.54 -2.44 -18.06
N VAL A 117 9.56 -2.89 -18.78
CA VAL A 117 10.90 -2.31 -18.80
C VAL A 117 11.28 -2.00 -20.24
N ASP A 118 11.88 -0.84 -20.46
CA ASP A 118 12.55 -0.49 -21.71
C ASP A 118 13.95 0.11 -21.43
N GLU A 119 14.62 0.64 -22.46
CA GLU A 119 15.97 1.20 -22.34
C GLU A 119 16.10 2.36 -21.32
N ALA A 120 15.00 3.07 -21.04
CA ALA A 120 14.95 4.17 -20.08
C ALA A 120 14.53 3.72 -18.67
N GLY A 121 14.32 2.43 -18.44
CA GLY A 121 13.98 1.85 -17.14
C GLY A 121 12.51 1.47 -16.99
N LEU A 122 12.01 1.51 -15.75
CA LEU A 122 10.68 1.01 -15.40
C LEU A 122 9.54 1.89 -15.96
N VAL A 123 8.56 1.23 -16.57
CA VAL A 123 7.30 1.83 -17.05
C VAL A 123 6.13 1.27 -16.25
N PHE A 124 5.31 2.15 -15.71
CA PHE A 124 4.06 1.83 -15.05
C PHE A 124 2.85 2.21 -15.91
N ALA A 125 1.94 1.27 -16.14
CA ALA A 125 0.70 1.50 -16.88
C ALA A 125 -0.53 1.28 -15.97
N PRO A 126 -1.03 2.35 -15.31
CA PRO A 126 -2.12 2.23 -14.36
C PRO A 126 -3.43 1.78 -15.03
N ASN A 127 -4.24 1.09 -14.24
CA ASN A 127 -5.65 0.85 -14.56
C ASN A 127 -6.55 1.82 -13.77
N GLY A 128 -7.87 1.64 -13.86
CA GLY A 128 -8.81 2.47 -13.11
C GLY A 128 -8.90 2.14 -11.62
N LEU A 129 -8.01 1.31 -11.07
CA LEU A 129 -8.00 0.92 -9.67
C LEU A 129 -7.21 1.95 -8.84
N TRP A 130 -7.86 3.07 -8.58
CA TRP A 130 -7.30 4.15 -7.78
C TRP A 130 -8.27 4.65 -6.71
N LEU A 131 -7.72 5.17 -5.62
CA LEU A 131 -8.43 5.62 -4.44
C LEU A 131 -8.00 7.00 -4.03
N GLU A 132 -8.94 7.73 -3.44
CA GLU A 132 -8.68 8.98 -2.75
C GLU A 132 -8.92 8.71 -1.26
N LEU A 133 -7.87 8.83 -0.46
CA LEU A 133 -7.93 8.59 0.97
C LEU A 133 -8.38 9.86 1.69
N ARG A 134 -8.98 9.73 2.88
CA ARG A 134 -9.28 10.91 3.70
C ARG A 134 -7.99 11.69 3.98
N PRO A 135 -7.98 13.03 3.88
CA PRO A 135 -6.76 13.83 4.06
C PRO A 135 -6.05 13.54 5.38
N GLY A 136 -6.79 13.46 6.48
CA GLY A 136 -6.24 13.15 7.80
C GLY A 136 -5.55 11.78 7.88
N PHE A 137 -6.09 10.78 7.18
CA PHE A 137 -5.50 9.46 7.14
C PHE A 137 -4.24 9.43 6.27
N ARG A 138 -4.29 10.01 5.05
CA ARG A 138 -3.13 10.12 4.15
C ARG A 138 -1.96 10.85 4.81
N GLU A 139 -2.23 12.00 5.40
CA GLU A 139 -1.20 12.78 6.09
C GLU A 139 -0.70 12.07 7.35
N GLY A 140 -1.55 11.28 8.01
CA GLY A 140 -1.15 10.37 9.08
C GLY A 140 -0.17 9.29 8.59
N MET A 141 -0.43 8.64 7.46
CA MET A 141 0.49 7.66 6.86
C MET A 141 1.83 8.28 6.46
N LEU A 142 1.82 9.48 5.88
CA LEU A 142 3.05 10.24 5.59
C LEU A 142 3.86 10.51 6.87
N ALA A 143 3.20 11.01 7.91
CA ALA A 143 3.84 11.28 9.19
C ALA A 143 4.37 9.99 9.84
N LEU A 144 3.63 8.88 9.72
CA LEU A 144 4.01 7.57 10.23
C LEU A 144 5.31 7.09 9.57
N TYR A 145 5.39 7.11 8.24
CA TYR A 145 6.61 6.71 7.54
C TYR A 145 7.79 7.59 7.96
N ARG A 146 7.63 8.92 7.93
CA ARG A 146 8.70 9.85 8.31
C ARG A 146 9.22 9.60 9.72
N SER A 147 8.32 9.53 10.69
CA SER A 147 8.66 9.33 12.10
C SER A 147 9.26 7.95 12.38
N PHE A 148 8.75 6.91 11.73
CA PHE A 148 9.29 5.57 11.85
C PHE A 148 10.75 5.51 11.36
N TYR A 149 11.05 6.11 10.21
CA TYR A 149 12.40 6.09 9.64
C TYR A 149 13.36 7.11 10.26
N SER A 150 12.85 8.19 10.86
CA SER A 150 13.64 9.16 11.62
C SER A 150 13.79 8.80 13.10
N SER A 151 13.15 7.71 13.57
CA SER A 151 13.11 7.30 14.98
C SER A 151 12.55 8.39 15.93
N ASP A 152 11.58 9.18 15.45
CA ASP A 152 10.88 10.20 16.25
C ASP A 152 9.61 9.60 16.87
N GLU A 153 9.73 9.11 18.10
CA GLU A 153 8.64 8.42 18.79
C GLU A 153 7.42 9.32 19.04
N GLN A 154 7.63 10.61 19.33
CA GLN A 154 6.53 11.54 19.59
C GLN A 154 5.75 11.83 18.31
N ALA A 155 6.45 12.00 17.18
CA ALA A 155 5.81 12.13 15.88
C ALA A 155 5.11 10.84 15.45
N PHE A 156 5.67 9.67 15.80
CA PHE A 156 5.08 8.36 15.55
C PHE A 156 3.73 8.22 16.27
N ASP A 157 3.66 8.50 17.57
CA ASP A 157 2.42 8.47 18.34
C ASP A 157 1.37 9.45 17.82
N SER A 158 1.81 10.65 17.44
CA SER A 158 0.95 11.66 16.85
C SER A 158 0.35 11.19 15.52
N ALA A 159 1.13 10.51 14.69
CA ALA A 159 0.66 9.91 13.45
C ALA A 159 -0.36 8.79 13.69
N LEU A 160 -0.11 7.90 14.66
CA LEU A 160 -1.05 6.83 15.04
C LEU A 160 -2.40 7.36 15.52
N ARG A 161 -2.40 8.42 16.34
CA ARG A 161 -3.64 9.08 16.78
C ARG A 161 -4.39 9.69 15.60
N ARG A 162 -3.67 10.35 14.69
CA ARG A 162 -4.24 11.00 13.52
C ARG A 162 -4.94 10.03 12.57
N MET A 163 -4.37 8.84 12.39
CA MET A 163 -5.00 7.79 11.57
C MET A 163 -6.13 7.05 12.28
N GLY A 164 -6.26 7.23 13.61
CA GLY A 164 -7.23 6.55 14.45
C GLY A 164 -6.80 5.15 14.91
N MET A 165 -5.50 4.82 14.84
CA MET A 165 -4.97 3.55 15.40
C MET A 165 -4.80 3.63 16.91
N LEU A 166 -4.37 4.80 17.41
CA LEU A 166 -4.15 5.05 18.83
C LEU A 166 -5.27 5.95 19.36
N GLN A 167 -6.23 5.39 20.11
CA GLN A 167 -7.33 6.17 20.69
C GLN A 167 -7.02 6.63 22.12
N ALA A 168 -7.81 7.57 22.62
CA ALA A 168 -7.74 7.98 24.02
C ALA A 168 -8.27 6.87 24.93
N GLY A 169 -7.65 6.69 26.09
CA GLY A 169 -8.09 5.72 27.11
C GLY A 169 -7.54 4.30 26.96
N LEU A 170 -6.60 4.05 26.04
CA LEU A 170 -5.76 2.84 26.10
C LEU A 170 -4.85 2.88 27.32
N GLU A 171 -4.78 1.75 28.01
CA GLU A 171 -3.75 1.50 29.02
C GLU A 171 -2.36 1.56 28.37
N GLU A 172 -1.37 2.06 29.11
CA GLU A 172 0.00 2.26 28.62
C GLU A 172 0.61 0.95 28.05
N SER A 173 0.33 -0.19 28.69
CA SER A 173 0.79 -1.50 28.20
C SER A 173 0.25 -1.85 26.81
N ALA A 174 -1.01 -1.50 26.52
CA ALA A 174 -1.62 -1.76 25.22
C ALA A 174 -1.11 -0.79 24.14
N VAL A 175 -0.73 0.44 24.52
CA VAL A 175 -0.04 1.37 23.62
C VAL A 175 1.30 0.79 23.19
N GLU A 176 2.08 0.29 24.15
CA GLU A 176 3.38 -0.32 23.87
C GLU A 176 3.26 -1.61 23.05
N GLU A 177 2.23 -2.44 23.31
CA GLU A 177 1.93 -3.61 22.49
C GLU A 177 1.64 -3.23 21.03
N LEU A 178 0.80 -2.22 20.79
CA LEU A 178 0.49 -1.74 19.44
C LEU A 178 1.75 -1.23 18.72
N LYS A 179 2.58 -0.44 19.40
CA LYS A 179 3.87 0.03 18.86
C LYS A 179 4.75 -1.14 18.46
N GLN A 180 4.92 -2.14 19.34
CA GLN A 180 5.72 -3.33 19.06
C GLN A 180 5.19 -4.12 17.86
N LEU A 181 3.86 -4.28 17.75
CA LEU A 181 3.21 -4.91 16.59
C LEU A 181 3.55 -4.16 15.29
N LEU A 182 3.46 -2.82 15.31
CA LEU A 182 3.77 -1.99 14.16
C LEU A 182 5.26 -2.03 13.79
N HIS A 183 6.17 -1.98 14.77
CA HIS A 183 7.60 -2.13 14.53
C HIS A 183 7.93 -3.49 13.88
N ARG A 184 7.29 -4.57 14.34
CA ARG A 184 7.43 -5.88 13.70
C ARG A 184 6.84 -5.91 12.29
N HIS A 185 5.70 -5.24 12.08
CA HIS A 185 5.06 -5.14 10.77
C HIS A 185 5.91 -4.39 9.74
N PHE A 186 6.50 -3.25 10.12
CA PHE A 186 7.42 -2.52 9.24
C PHE A 186 8.76 -3.25 9.03
N GLY A 187 9.18 -4.07 10.00
CA GLY A 187 10.42 -4.84 9.95
C GLY A 187 11.53 -4.20 10.78
N ILE A 188 12.44 -5.03 11.31
CA ILE A 188 13.52 -4.59 12.23
C ILE A 188 14.81 -4.25 11.45
N ASP A 189 15.13 -5.02 10.39
CA ASP A 189 16.23 -4.74 9.47
C ASP A 189 15.66 -4.45 8.07
N GLN A 190 15.89 -3.22 7.61
CA GLN A 190 15.32 -2.69 6.37
C GLN A 190 16.40 -2.20 5.41
N SER A 191 17.66 -2.57 5.67
CA SER A 191 18.79 -2.31 4.79
C SER A 191 18.88 -3.33 3.64
N ALA A 192 18.30 -4.52 3.83
CA ALA A 192 18.22 -5.60 2.84
C ALA A 192 16.95 -6.45 3.04
N GLN A 193 15.79 -5.83 2.87
CA GLN A 193 14.49 -6.47 3.09
C GLN A 193 14.06 -7.34 1.91
N HIS A 194 13.75 -8.61 2.20
CA HIS A 194 13.02 -9.48 1.27
C HIS A 194 11.53 -9.43 1.59
N PHE A 195 10.71 -9.50 0.55
CA PHE A 195 9.25 -9.44 0.68
C PHE A 195 8.66 -10.84 0.68
N SER A 196 7.71 -11.08 1.59
CA SER A 196 6.98 -12.34 1.70
C SER A 196 5.51 -12.05 2.00
N ILE A 197 4.62 -12.42 1.08
CA ILE A 197 3.18 -12.16 1.27
C ILE A 197 2.63 -12.91 2.48
N ASP A 198 3.14 -14.10 2.77
CA ASP A 198 2.68 -14.91 3.91
C ASP A 198 3.14 -14.31 5.24
N SER A 199 4.39 -13.87 5.34
CA SER A 199 4.89 -13.17 6.54
C SER A 199 4.13 -11.86 6.77
N PHE A 200 3.86 -11.12 5.69
CA PHE A 200 3.05 -9.92 5.72
C PHE A 200 1.62 -10.19 6.24
N LYS A 201 0.95 -11.22 5.71
CA LYS A 201 -0.41 -11.59 6.17
C LYS A 201 -0.42 -11.97 7.64
N ALA A 202 0.56 -12.75 8.10
CA ALA A 202 0.68 -13.11 9.51
C ALA A 202 0.81 -11.86 10.40
N SER A 203 1.63 -10.88 9.99
CA SER A 203 1.77 -9.63 10.75
C SER A 203 0.47 -8.79 10.79
N PHE A 204 -0.29 -8.78 9.69
CA PHE A 204 -1.61 -8.15 9.65
C PHE A 204 -2.64 -8.86 10.53
N ASP A 205 -2.60 -10.20 10.57
CA ASP A 205 -3.44 -11.01 11.46
C ASP A 205 -3.22 -10.67 12.93
N GLU A 206 -1.96 -10.47 13.34
CA GLU A 206 -1.64 -10.04 14.70
C GLU A 206 -2.17 -8.63 15.00
N LEU A 207 -1.98 -7.67 14.08
CA LEU A 207 -2.52 -6.32 14.22
C LEU A 207 -4.05 -6.31 14.33
N PHE A 208 -4.75 -7.08 13.49
CA PHE A 208 -6.21 -7.20 13.61
C PHE A 208 -6.62 -7.88 14.91
N GLY A 209 -5.86 -8.87 15.37
CA GLY A 209 -6.05 -9.52 16.67
C GLY A 209 -6.05 -8.51 17.82
N PHE A 210 -5.10 -7.58 17.82
CA PHE A 210 -5.04 -6.48 18.78
C PHE A 210 -6.31 -5.62 18.73
N PHE A 211 -6.71 -5.15 17.55
CA PHE A 211 -7.89 -4.30 17.44
C PHE A 211 -9.20 -5.01 17.83
N VAL A 212 -9.32 -6.32 17.55
CA VAL A 212 -10.45 -7.11 18.06
C VAL A 212 -10.45 -7.18 19.58
N ALA A 213 -9.30 -7.45 20.20
CA ALA A 213 -9.17 -7.61 21.65
C ALA A 213 -9.54 -6.32 22.41
N HIS A 214 -9.33 -5.16 21.78
CA HIS A 214 -9.63 -3.85 22.36
C HIS A 214 -10.97 -3.24 21.88
N ASP A 215 -11.80 -3.99 21.14
CA ASP A 215 -13.07 -3.54 20.53
C ASP A 215 -12.91 -2.26 19.68
N TYR A 216 -11.81 -2.19 18.94
CA TYR A 216 -11.51 -1.08 18.06
C TYR A 216 -12.15 -1.27 16.71
N LYS A 217 -12.70 -0.17 16.17
CA LYS A 217 -13.11 -0.10 14.77
C LYS A 217 -12.14 0.76 13.99
N LEU A 218 -11.58 0.17 12.94
CA LEU A 218 -10.74 0.86 11.99
C LEU A 218 -11.59 1.40 10.84
N HIS A 219 -11.20 2.57 10.34
CA HIS A 219 -11.80 3.11 9.12
C HIS A 219 -11.45 2.24 7.90
N SER A 220 -12.31 2.26 6.87
CA SER A 220 -12.10 1.47 5.64
C SER A 220 -10.80 1.82 4.89
N ASP A 221 -10.20 2.98 5.15
CA ASP A 221 -8.91 3.38 4.56
C ASP A 221 -7.81 2.35 4.84
N PHE A 222 -7.81 1.73 6.03
CA PHE A 222 -6.84 0.67 6.37
C PHE A 222 -6.92 -0.54 5.44
N VAL A 223 -8.13 -0.87 4.97
CA VAL A 223 -8.31 -1.98 4.01
C VAL A 223 -7.67 -1.64 2.67
N TYR A 224 -7.84 -0.40 2.23
CA TYR A 224 -7.27 0.08 0.98
C TYR A 224 -5.75 0.15 1.03
N VAL A 225 -5.17 0.58 2.16
CA VAL A 225 -3.72 0.48 2.38
C VAL A 225 -3.27 -0.98 2.39
N GLY A 226 -4.04 -1.87 3.03
CA GLY A 226 -3.79 -3.30 2.97
C GLY A 226 -3.75 -3.83 1.54
N PHE A 227 -4.72 -3.46 0.70
CA PHE A 227 -4.75 -3.83 -0.72
C PHE A 227 -3.54 -3.31 -1.49
N TYR A 228 -3.17 -2.05 -1.25
CA TYR A 228 -2.01 -1.44 -1.87
C TYR A 228 -0.72 -2.21 -1.52
N LEU A 229 -0.51 -2.50 -0.23
CA LEU A 229 0.61 -3.28 0.27
C LEU A 229 0.60 -4.72 -0.24
N ILE A 230 -0.57 -5.38 -0.34
CA ILE A 230 -0.67 -6.74 -0.91
C ILE A 230 -0.13 -6.75 -2.34
N THR A 231 -0.54 -5.80 -3.18
CA THR A 231 -0.05 -5.75 -4.56
C THR A 231 1.43 -5.43 -4.66
N LEU A 232 1.96 -4.59 -3.75
CA LEU A 232 3.38 -4.33 -3.62
C LEU A 232 4.15 -5.61 -3.26
N TYR A 233 3.74 -6.30 -2.21
CA TYR A 233 4.40 -7.49 -1.70
C TYR A 233 4.38 -8.63 -2.73
N LEU A 234 3.25 -8.86 -3.41
CA LEU A 234 3.17 -9.88 -4.47
C LEU A 234 4.19 -9.61 -5.58
N THR A 235 4.35 -8.35 -5.97
CA THR A 235 5.30 -7.98 -7.02
C THR A 235 6.73 -8.09 -6.54
N LEU A 236 7.09 -7.50 -5.40
CA LEU A 236 8.47 -7.53 -4.90
C LEU A 236 8.92 -8.95 -4.52
N GLU A 237 8.03 -9.77 -3.97
CA GLU A 237 8.29 -11.20 -3.74
C GLU A 237 8.53 -11.95 -5.05
N GLN A 238 7.76 -11.64 -6.12
CA GLN A 238 7.97 -12.22 -7.44
C GLN A 238 9.33 -11.83 -8.04
N LEU A 239 9.81 -10.59 -7.84
CA LEU A 239 11.14 -10.18 -8.31
C LEU A 239 12.28 -10.85 -7.53
N GLY A 240 12.02 -11.28 -6.29
CA GLY A 240 12.92 -12.08 -5.48
C GLY A 240 14.18 -11.36 -4.99
N GLN A 241 14.22 -10.02 -5.10
CA GLN A 241 15.37 -9.20 -4.71
C GLN A 241 15.22 -8.63 -3.29
N ALA A 242 16.36 -8.28 -2.69
CA ALA A 242 16.41 -7.55 -1.43
C ALA A 242 16.48 -6.04 -1.70
N HIS A 243 15.79 -5.24 -0.88
CA HIS A 243 15.72 -3.78 -1.07
C HIS A 243 16.06 -3.01 0.21
N ASN A 244 16.74 -1.87 0.06
CA ASN A 244 16.97 -0.93 1.16
C ASN A 244 15.79 0.04 1.32
N VAL A 245 14.70 -0.47 1.90
CA VAL A 245 13.43 0.26 2.02
C VAL A 245 13.61 1.55 2.82
N ARG A 246 14.47 1.53 3.85
CA ARG A 246 14.77 2.73 4.65
C ARG A 246 15.37 3.84 3.80
N GLU A 247 16.41 3.51 3.01
CA GLU A 247 17.07 4.49 2.16
C GLU A 247 16.12 5.02 1.09
N ILE A 248 15.34 4.14 0.45
CA ILE A 248 14.37 4.54 -0.58
C ILE A 248 13.29 5.45 0.02
N CYS A 249 12.74 5.09 1.19
CA CYS A 249 11.75 5.93 1.87
C CYS A 249 12.34 7.29 2.25
N ALA A 250 13.58 7.32 2.73
CA ALA A 250 14.25 8.58 3.08
C ALA A 250 14.43 9.47 1.85
N GLN A 251 14.90 8.92 0.72
CA GLN A 251 15.07 9.67 -0.53
C GLN A 251 13.76 10.29 -1.05
N VAL A 252 12.62 9.64 -0.80
CA VAL A 252 11.33 10.08 -1.33
C VAL A 252 10.55 10.99 -0.36
N LEU A 253 10.60 10.69 0.94
CA LEU A 253 9.72 11.32 1.93
C LEU A 253 10.40 12.26 2.93
N LEU A 254 11.73 12.22 3.08
CA LEU A 254 12.50 13.03 4.05
C LEU A 254 13.31 14.12 3.36
#